data_AF-A0A967SE66-F1
#
_entry.id   AF-A0A967SE66-F1
#
_cell.length_a   1.000
_cell.length_b   1.000
_cell.length_c   1.000
_cell.angle_alpha   90.00
_cell.angle_beta   90.00
_cell.angle_gamma   90.00
#
_symmetry.space_group_name_H-M   'P 1'
#
loop_
_entity.id
_entity.type
_entity.pdbx_description
1 polymer ?
#
loop_
_entity_poly.entity_id
_entity_poly.type
_entity_poly.pdbx_seq_one_letter_code
_entity_poly.pdbx_strand_id
1 'polypeptide(L)'
;MGDGTMATTWQLDPAHTSVEFTVKHMMFTTVRGRFPDVEGRITVNEENPAASVVSVDMAAASIDTGAADRDAHLRSGDFLDAETHEKLTFRSRRVEGLRLDEGASFTVVGDLTIRGTTREVTLEATYQGRGQDPWGGQRVGFEAATKIDRREWGLEWNQALEAGG
;
A
#
# COMPACT_ATOMS: atom_id res chain seq x y z
N MET A 1 -25.15 9.14 -29.19
CA MET A 1 -25.25 8.71 -27.79
C MET A 1 -24.04 7.85 -27.52
N GLY A 2 -22.96 8.43 -27.01
CA GLY A 2 -21.81 7.64 -26.56
C GLY A 2 -22.11 7.20 -25.14
N ASP A 3 -22.08 5.90 -24.86
CA ASP A 3 -21.98 5.44 -23.47
C ASP A 3 -20.62 5.94 -22.97
N GLY A 4 -20.64 6.81 -21.99
CA GLY A 4 -19.45 7.52 -21.51
C GLY A 4 -19.29 7.21 -20.05
N THR A 5 -18.74 6.03 -19.73
CA THR A 5 -18.28 5.78 -18.37
C THR A 5 -17.16 6.79 -18.08
N MET A 6 -17.41 7.81 -17.25
CA MET A 6 -16.42 8.81 -16.85
C MET A 6 -15.43 8.21 -15.85
N ALA A 7 -14.62 7.27 -16.34
CA ALA A 7 -13.54 6.64 -15.60
C ALA A 7 -12.21 7.28 -16.00
N THR A 8 -11.48 7.81 -15.03
CA THR A 8 -10.14 8.35 -15.23
C THR A 8 -9.11 7.43 -14.59
N THR A 9 -8.10 7.00 -15.36
CA THR A 9 -6.96 6.24 -14.85
C THR A 9 -5.80 7.17 -14.53
N TRP A 10 -5.34 7.10 -13.29
CA TRP A 10 -4.18 7.80 -12.74
C TRP A 10 -3.05 6.81 -12.53
N GLN A 11 -1.83 7.18 -12.96
CA GLN A 11 -0.63 6.43 -12.61
C GLN A 11 -0.07 6.99 -11.30
N LEU A 12 0.43 6.11 -10.43
CA LEU A 12 1.18 6.54 -9.26
C LEU A 12 2.43 7.30 -9.72
N ASP A 13 2.67 8.44 -9.08
CA ASP A 13 3.90 9.20 -9.25
C ASP A 13 4.91 8.72 -8.21
N PRO A 14 6.01 8.04 -8.59
CA PRO A 14 6.98 7.53 -7.64
C PRO A 14 7.58 8.61 -6.73
N ALA A 15 7.69 9.86 -7.20
CA ALA A 15 8.27 10.95 -6.41
C ALA A 15 7.33 11.48 -5.31
N HIS A 16 6.03 11.20 -5.40
CA HIS A 16 4.99 11.70 -4.50
C HIS A 16 4.12 10.58 -3.91
N THR A 17 4.57 9.33 -4.04
CA THR A 17 3.92 8.15 -3.47
C THR A 17 4.81 7.59 -2.37
N SER A 18 4.25 7.38 -1.18
CA SER A 18 4.92 6.67 -0.10
C SER A 18 4.08 5.51 0.38
N VAL A 19 4.72 4.36 0.59
CA VAL A 19 4.14 3.24 1.33
C VAL A 19 5.01 3.00 2.55
N GLU A 20 4.47 3.34 3.72
CA GLU A 20 5.17 3.32 4.99
C GLU A 20 4.49 2.38 5.98
N PHE A 21 5.27 1.84 6.90
CA PHE A 21 4.78 0.99 7.97
C PHE A 21 5.47 1.32 9.29
N THR A 22 4.78 0.98 10.37
CA THR A 22 5.35 1.02 11.72
C THR A 22 5.08 -0.29 12.44
N VAL A 23 6.07 -0.78 13.17
CA VAL A 23 5.97 -2.01 13.97
C VAL A 23 6.53 -1.74 15.36
N LYS A 24 5.79 -2.15 16.39
CA LYS A 24 6.31 -2.11 17.77
C LYS A 24 7.37 -3.20 17.95
N HIS A 25 8.49 -2.82 18.53
CA HIS A 25 9.60 -3.69 18.89
C HIS A 25 9.79 -3.64 20.41
N MET A 26 9.77 -4.81 21.06
CA MET A 26 9.81 -4.98 22.52
C MET A 26 8.75 -4.17 23.28
N MET A 27 7.58 -3.90 22.68
CA MET A 27 6.48 -3.08 23.23
C MET A 27 6.74 -1.58 23.45
N PHE A 28 7.99 -1.10 23.51
CA PHE A 28 8.32 0.31 23.79
C PHE A 28 9.10 1.03 22.67
N THR A 29 9.74 0.32 21.74
CA THR A 29 10.38 0.95 20.57
C THR A 29 9.51 0.81 19.33
N THR A 30 9.59 1.78 18.42
CA THR A 30 8.85 1.76 17.14
C THR A 30 9.85 1.73 16.00
N VAL A 31 9.88 0.61 15.27
CA VAL A 31 10.57 0.52 13.99
C VAL A 31 9.67 1.14 12.94
N ARG A 32 10.24 2.03 12.12
CA ARG A 32 9.59 2.59 10.95
C ARG A 32 10.29 2.04 9.72
N GLY A 33 9.52 1.77 8.68
CA GLY A 33 10.08 1.40 7.40
C GLY A 33 9.16 1.78 6.27
N ARG A 34 9.66 1.59 5.06
CA ARG A 34 8.97 1.93 3.82
C ARG A 34 9.36 1.00 2.69
N PHE A 35 8.59 1.06 1.62
CA PHE A 35 8.94 0.53 0.30
C PHE A 35 9.06 1.71 -0.67
N PRO A 36 10.28 2.13 -1.06
CA PRO A 36 10.48 3.24 -1.99
C PRO A 36 10.16 2.88 -3.45
N ASP A 37 10.28 1.60 -3.83
CA ASP A 37 9.98 1.16 -5.20
C ASP A 37 8.52 0.73 -5.29
N VAL A 38 7.67 1.70 -5.62
CA VAL A 38 6.22 1.53 -5.73
C VAL A 38 5.76 1.91 -7.13
N GLU A 39 4.93 1.05 -7.72
CA GLU A 39 4.25 1.32 -8.97
C GLU A 39 2.77 0.95 -8.86
N GLY A 40 1.94 1.52 -9.72
CA GLY A 40 0.52 1.23 -9.69
C GLY A 40 -0.34 2.24 -10.42
N ARG A 41 -1.64 1.96 -10.36
CA ARG A 41 -2.68 2.75 -11.01
C ARG A 41 -3.95 2.78 -10.16
N ILE A 42 -4.65 3.90 -10.25
CA ILE A 42 -5.96 4.11 -9.65
C ILE A 42 -6.90 4.49 -10.79
N THR A 43 -7.98 3.74 -10.98
CA THR A 43 -9.07 4.11 -11.90
C THR A 43 -10.24 4.58 -11.08
N VAL A 44 -10.57 5.86 -11.18
CA VAL A 44 -11.70 6.47 -10.48
C VAL A 44 -12.86 6.55 -11.44
N ASN A 45 -13.97 5.93 -11.10
CA ASN A 45 -15.23 6.05 -11.83
C ASN A 45 -16.13 7.05 -11.08
N GLU A 46 -16.28 8.26 -11.62
CA GLU A 46 -17.00 9.35 -10.94
C GLU A 46 -18.51 9.10 -10.87
N GLU A 47 -19.08 8.36 -11.83
CA GLU A 47 -20.51 8.06 -11.88
C GLU A 47 -20.88 6.82 -11.06
N ASN A 48 -19.97 5.86 -10.99
CA ASN A 48 -20.11 4.65 -10.18
C ASN A 48 -18.83 4.42 -9.35
N PRO A 49 -18.69 5.10 -8.20
CA PRO A 49 -17.49 5.00 -7.38
C PRO A 49 -17.15 3.57 -6.95
N ALA A 50 -18.15 2.68 -6.81
CA ALA A 50 -17.95 1.27 -6.48
C ALA A 50 -17.26 0.45 -7.58
N ALA A 51 -17.26 0.95 -8.83
CA ALA A 51 -16.52 0.39 -9.95
C ALA A 51 -15.09 0.95 -10.08
N SER A 52 -14.65 1.78 -9.11
CA SER A 52 -13.25 2.24 -9.05
C SER A 52 -12.32 1.09 -8.69
N VAL A 53 -11.10 1.13 -9.25
CA VAL A 53 -10.11 0.04 -9.12
C VAL A 53 -8.76 0.61 -8.71
N VAL A 54 -8.10 -0.03 -7.75
CA VAL A 54 -6.76 0.28 -7.27
C VAL A 54 -5.87 -0.96 -7.45
N SER A 55 -4.69 -0.76 -8.04
CA SER A 55 -3.64 -1.78 -8.10
C SER A 55 -2.30 -1.15 -7.77
N VAL A 56 -1.62 -1.68 -6.75
CA VAL A 56 -0.32 -1.22 -6.28
C VAL A 56 0.62 -2.39 -6.13
N ASP A 57 1.85 -2.24 -6.63
CA ASP A 57 2.95 -3.16 -6.47
C ASP A 57 4.09 -2.46 -5.74
N MET A 58 4.68 -3.18 -4.78
CA MET A 58 5.86 -2.73 -4.03
C MET A 58 6.95 -3.77 -4.22
N ALA A 59 8.15 -3.37 -4.66
CA ALA A 59 9.25 -4.33 -4.77
C ALA A 59 9.68 -4.79 -3.37
N ALA A 60 9.65 -6.08 -3.09
CA ALA A 60 9.99 -6.65 -1.79
C ALA A 60 11.44 -6.30 -1.38
N ALA A 61 12.35 -6.31 -2.36
CA ALA A 61 13.75 -5.95 -2.17
C ALA A 61 13.97 -4.49 -1.80
N SER A 62 13.00 -3.61 -2.04
CA SER A 62 13.13 -2.17 -1.76
C SER A 62 12.99 -1.82 -0.28
N ILE A 63 12.55 -2.76 0.57
CA ILE A 63 12.33 -2.49 2.00
C ILE A 63 13.51 -1.76 2.64
N ASP A 64 13.17 -0.67 3.32
CA ASP A 64 14.12 0.25 3.97
C ASP A 64 13.59 0.60 5.35
N THR A 65 14.35 0.26 6.38
CA THR A 65 14.09 0.62 7.77
C THR A 65 15.20 1.52 8.35
N GLY A 66 16.11 1.99 7.49
CA GLY A 66 17.29 2.78 7.88
C GLY A 66 18.39 1.97 8.59
N ALA A 67 18.36 0.63 8.56
CA ALA A 67 19.37 -0.22 9.17
C ALA A 67 19.73 -1.40 8.26
N ALA A 68 20.89 -1.30 7.59
CA ALA A 68 21.30 -2.21 6.53
C ALA A 68 21.22 -3.70 6.90
N ASP A 69 21.67 -4.08 8.10
CA ASP A 69 21.63 -5.49 8.55
C ASP A 69 20.20 -5.99 8.73
N ARG A 70 19.31 -5.14 9.26
CA ARG A 70 17.89 -5.48 9.40
C ARG A 70 17.23 -5.57 8.02
N ASP A 71 17.54 -4.65 7.12
CA ASP A 71 16.97 -4.65 5.76
C ASP A 71 17.44 -5.88 4.98
N ALA A 72 18.71 -6.26 5.10
CA ALA A 72 19.24 -7.49 4.51
C ALA A 72 18.50 -8.73 5.03
N HIS A 73 18.24 -8.81 6.33
CA HIS A 73 17.47 -9.90 6.92
C HIS A 73 15.99 -9.87 6.47
N LEU A 74 15.34 -8.71 6.43
CA LEU A 74 13.95 -8.61 6.00
C LEU A 74 13.75 -9.03 4.53
N ARG A 75 14.77 -8.88 3.68
CA ARG A 75 14.75 -9.36 2.28
C ARG A 75 15.00 -10.86 2.14
N SER A 76 15.60 -11.51 3.14
CA SER A 76 16.01 -12.91 3.04
C SER A 76 14.82 -13.87 2.99
N GLY A 77 15.11 -15.14 2.67
CA GLY A 77 14.15 -16.25 2.73
C GLY A 77 13.51 -16.49 4.10
N ASP A 78 14.09 -15.93 5.18
CA ASP A 78 13.54 -16.04 6.53
C ASP A 78 12.36 -15.08 6.77
N PHE A 79 12.21 -14.06 5.91
CA PHE A 79 11.16 -13.06 6.02
C PHE A 79 10.42 -12.82 4.70
N LEU A 80 10.72 -11.77 3.92
CA LEU A 80 9.98 -11.47 2.69
C LEU A 80 10.31 -12.42 1.53
N ASP A 81 11.49 -13.05 1.55
CA ASP A 81 12.00 -13.88 0.47
C ASP A 81 11.96 -13.13 -0.88
N ALA A 82 12.63 -11.97 -0.92
CA ALA A 82 12.53 -11.02 -2.03
C ALA A 82 13.10 -11.54 -3.35
N GLU A 83 13.94 -12.59 -3.30
CA GLU A 83 14.46 -13.25 -4.50
C GLU A 83 13.40 -14.12 -5.19
N THR A 84 12.53 -14.78 -4.42
CA THR A 84 11.46 -15.66 -4.94
C THR A 84 10.13 -14.92 -5.07
N HIS A 85 9.91 -13.92 -4.23
CA HIS A 85 8.70 -13.11 -4.16
C HIS A 85 9.05 -11.64 -4.38
N GLU A 86 9.29 -11.28 -5.65
CA GLU A 86 9.79 -9.96 -6.03
C GLU A 86 8.89 -8.80 -5.60
N LYS A 87 7.58 -9.03 -5.46
CA LYS A 87 6.59 -7.98 -5.20
C LYS A 87 5.63 -8.34 -4.07
N LEU A 88 5.31 -7.35 -3.25
CA LEU A 88 4.06 -7.29 -2.49
C LEU A 88 3.02 -6.60 -3.37
N THR A 89 1.78 -7.10 -3.39
CA THR A 89 0.74 -6.56 -4.28
C THR A 89 -0.54 -6.27 -3.51
N PHE A 90 -1.15 -5.12 -3.76
CA PHE A 90 -2.52 -4.81 -3.35
C PHE A 90 -3.41 -4.70 -4.59
N ARG A 91 -4.58 -5.35 -4.55
CA ARG A 91 -5.60 -5.30 -5.62
C ARG A 91 -6.96 -5.07 -4.98
N SER A 92 -7.61 -3.94 -5.29
CA SER A 92 -8.94 -3.65 -4.76
C SER A 92 -9.99 -4.63 -5.29
N ARG A 93 -10.94 -4.98 -4.45
CA ARG A 93 -12.16 -5.73 -4.82
C ARG A 93 -13.38 -4.83 -4.88
N ARG A 94 -13.47 -3.85 -3.98
CA ARG A 94 -14.56 -2.90 -3.89
C ARG A 94 -14.13 -1.61 -3.22
N VAL A 95 -14.77 -0.53 -3.64
CA VAL A 95 -14.63 0.81 -3.05
C VAL A 95 -16.00 1.23 -2.52
N GLU A 96 -16.05 1.68 -1.28
CA GLU A 96 -17.30 2.00 -0.58
C GLU A 96 -17.26 3.42 -0.03
N GLY A 97 -18.29 4.20 -0.35
CA GLY A 97 -18.45 5.55 0.18
C GLY A 97 -17.54 6.62 -0.42
N LEU A 98 -16.84 6.32 -1.53
CA LEU A 98 -16.01 7.31 -2.22
C LEU A 98 -16.84 8.52 -2.66
N ARG A 99 -16.41 9.68 -2.19
CA ARG A 99 -16.87 11.01 -2.60
C ARG A 99 -15.65 11.83 -2.99
N LEU A 100 -15.77 12.63 -4.05
CA LEU A 100 -14.69 13.49 -4.54
C LEU A 100 -14.75 14.91 -3.94
N ASP A 101 -15.13 14.97 -2.66
CA ASP A 101 -15.09 16.16 -1.82
C ASP A 101 -13.82 16.11 -0.98
N GLU A 102 -12.99 17.15 -1.02
CA GLU A 102 -11.71 17.17 -0.28
C GLU A 102 -11.91 16.88 1.21
N GLY A 103 -11.13 15.94 1.76
CA GLY A 103 -11.25 15.44 3.12
C GLY A 103 -12.31 14.35 3.32
N ALA A 104 -13.04 13.94 2.28
CA ALA A 104 -14.00 12.84 2.40
C ALA A 104 -13.30 11.50 2.61
N SER A 105 -13.72 10.80 3.67
CA SER A 105 -13.28 9.44 3.96
C SER A 105 -14.12 8.39 3.25
N PHE A 106 -13.49 7.29 2.89
CA PHE A 106 -14.08 6.14 2.21
C PHE A 106 -13.28 4.87 2.53
N THR A 107 -13.79 3.72 2.10
CA THR A 107 -13.16 2.43 2.38
C THR A 107 -12.75 1.74 1.09
N VAL A 108 -11.57 1.14 1.07
CA VAL A 108 -11.12 0.27 -0.01
C VAL A 108 -10.86 -1.12 0.55
N VAL A 109 -11.64 -2.10 0.11
CA VAL A 109 -11.41 -3.50 0.46
C VAL A 109 -10.65 -4.16 -0.68
N GLY A 110 -9.56 -4.85 -0.38
CA GLY A 110 -8.69 -5.44 -1.39
C GLY A 110 -7.90 -6.63 -0.90
N ASP A 111 -7.37 -7.38 -1.85
CA ASP A 111 -6.49 -8.51 -1.61
C ASP A 111 -5.03 -7.98 -1.50
N LEU A 112 -4.42 -8.19 -0.34
CA LEU A 112 -3.01 -7.92 -0.06
C LEU A 112 -2.24 -9.25 -0.11
N THR A 113 -1.28 -9.32 -1.03
CA THR A 113 -0.39 -10.48 -1.18
C THR A 113 1.01 -10.13 -0.70
N ILE A 114 1.51 -10.93 0.25
CA ILE A 114 2.87 -10.83 0.80
C ILE A 114 3.43 -12.25 0.82
N ARG A 115 4.62 -12.43 0.25
CA ARG A 115 5.31 -13.73 0.17
C ARG A 115 4.40 -14.86 -0.33
N GLY A 116 3.67 -14.60 -1.41
CA GLY A 116 2.74 -15.54 -2.04
C GLY A 116 1.45 -15.86 -1.27
N THR A 117 1.29 -15.38 -0.04
CA THR A 117 0.04 -15.53 0.73
C THR A 117 -0.85 -14.31 0.48
N THR A 118 -2.12 -14.53 0.15
CA THR A 118 -3.10 -13.46 -0.08
C THR A 118 -4.15 -13.43 1.03
N ARG A 119 -4.40 -12.24 1.58
CA ARG A 119 -5.48 -11.98 2.54
C ARG A 119 -6.24 -10.72 2.16
N GLU A 120 -7.53 -10.72 2.46
CA GLU A 120 -8.35 -9.52 2.33
C GLU A 120 -7.99 -8.53 3.45
N VAL A 121 -7.79 -7.27 3.09
CA VAL A 121 -7.57 -6.17 4.03
C VAL A 121 -8.48 -5.01 3.68
N THR A 122 -8.81 -4.21 4.69
CA THR A 122 -9.61 -3.01 4.55
C THR A 122 -8.73 -1.80 4.80
N LEU A 123 -8.66 -0.90 3.82
CA LEU A 123 -8.00 0.39 3.94
C LEU A 123 -9.03 1.48 4.25
N GLU A 124 -8.78 2.24 5.30
CA GLU A 124 -9.47 3.52 5.54
C GLU A 124 -8.75 4.58 4.71
N ALA A 125 -9.46 5.21 3.77
CA ALA A 125 -8.88 6.13 2.81
C ALA A 125 -9.55 7.50 2.86
N THR A 126 -8.80 8.52 2.49
CA THR A 126 -9.26 9.91 2.41
C THR A 126 -8.87 10.51 1.07
N TYR A 127 -9.80 11.19 0.43
CA TYR A 127 -9.54 11.95 -0.78
C TYR A 127 -8.92 13.30 -0.41
N GLN A 128 -7.70 13.55 -0.90
CA GLN A 128 -6.91 14.74 -0.57
C GLN A 128 -7.07 15.87 -1.61
N GLY A 129 -7.96 15.69 -2.60
CA GLY A 129 -8.21 16.68 -3.64
C GLY A 129 -7.53 16.39 -4.97
N ARG A 130 -7.76 17.28 -5.95
CA ARG A 130 -7.19 17.24 -7.30
C ARG A 130 -6.80 18.63 -7.76
N GLY A 131 -5.79 18.73 -8.62
CA GLY A 131 -5.32 20.01 -9.14
C GLY A 131 -4.43 19.88 -10.36
N GLN A 132 -4.10 21.01 -10.98
CA GLN A 132 -3.13 21.08 -12.07
C GLN A 132 -1.70 21.05 -11.51
N ASP A 133 -0.82 20.30 -12.16
CA ASP A 133 0.61 20.40 -11.90
C ASP A 133 1.26 21.52 -12.74
N PRO A 134 2.48 21.98 -12.38
CA PRO A 134 3.18 23.04 -13.10
C PRO A 134 3.49 22.74 -14.58
N TRP A 135 3.32 21.49 -15.02
CA TRP A 135 3.59 21.04 -16.39
C TRP A 135 2.30 20.88 -17.22
N GLY A 136 1.15 21.27 -16.67
CA GLY A 136 -0.15 21.22 -17.34
C GLY A 136 -0.88 19.88 -17.23
N GLY A 137 -0.35 18.93 -16.44
CA GLY A 137 -1.02 17.69 -16.08
C GLY A 137 -2.06 17.89 -14.97
N GLN A 138 -2.95 16.91 -14.80
CA GLN A 138 -3.81 16.82 -13.62
C GLN A 138 -3.18 15.88 -12.60
N ARG A 139 -3.40 16.13 -11.32
CA ARG A 139 -2.99 15.31 -10.19
C ARG A 139 -4.16 15.07 -9.26
N VAL A 140 -4.13 13.93 -8.59
CA VAL A 140 -5.09 13.54 -7.58
C VAL A 140 -4.35 12.97 -6.37
N GLY A 141 -4.80 13.33 -5.17
CA GLY A 141 -4.22 12.87 -3.92
C GLY A 141 -5.15 11.94 -3.16
N PHE A 142 -4.58 10.88 -2.60
CA PHE A 142 -5.26 9.96 -1.68
C PHE A 142 -4.32 9.63 -0.53
N GLU A 143 -4.89 9.44 0.65
CA GLU A 143 -4.22 8.85 1.79
C GLU A 143 -4.97 7.58 2.19
N ALA A 144 -4.26 6.53 2.60
CA ALA A 144 -4.89 5.30 3.06
C ALA A 144 -4.08 4.66 4.18
N ALA A 145 -4.78 4.10 5.16
CA ALA A 145 -4.18 3.42 6.29
C ALA A 145 -4.90 2.11 6.60
N THR A 146 -4.14 1.15 7.12
CA THR A 146 -4.68 -0.08 7.68
C THR A 146 -3.75 -0.64 8.75
N LYS A 147 -4.22 -1.62 9.49
CA LYS A 147 -3.42 -2.39 10.44
C LYS A 147 -3.60 -3.87 10.12
N ILE A 148 -2.48 -4.55 9.93
CA ILE A 148 -2.43 -5.98 9.64
C ILE A 148 -1.64 -6.73 10.70
N ASP A 149 -1.92 -8.03 10.83
CA ASP A 149 -1.08 -8.97 11.56
C ASP A 149 -0.24 -9.77 10.56
N ARG A 150 1.06 -9.51 10.52
CA ARG A 150 1.99 -10.17 9.58
C ARG A 150 1.97 -11.71 9.68
N ARG A 151 1.53 -12.27 10.81
CA ARG A 151 1.42 -13.73 11.01
C ARG A 151 0.38 -14.35 10.09
N GLU A 152 -0.63 -13.59 9.65
CA GLU A 152 -1.63 -14.07 8.69
C GLU A 152 -1.04 -14.37 7.29
N TRP A 153 0.16 -13.84 7.02
CA TRP A 153 0.96 -14.09 5.81
C TRP A 153 2.12 -15.06 6.06
N GLY A 154 2.15 -15.75 7.21
CA GLY A 154 3.23 -16.68 7.56
C GLY A 154 4.56 -16.01 7.88
N LEU A 155 4.58 -14.68 8.04
CA LEU A 155 5.76 -13.95 8.49
C LEU A 155 5.84 -14.09 10.01
N GLU A 156 6.29 -15.25 10.49
CA GLU A 156 6.27 -15.62 11.91
C GLU A 156 7.57 -15.33 12.66
N TRP A 157 8.62 -14.85 11.98
CA TRP A 157 9.92 -14.68 12.62
C TRP A 157 9.82 -13.82 13.88
N ASN A 158 10.14 -14.41 15.03
CA ASN A 158 10.14 -13.79 16.34
C ASN A 158 11.47 -14.14 16.99
N GLN A 159 12.43 -13.22 17.01
CA GLN A 159 13.71 -13.42 17.71
C GLN A 159 13.60 -13.19 19.23
N ALA A 160 12.45 -13.44 19.85
CA ALA A 160 12.34 -13.55 21.31
C ALA A 160 12.51 -15.04 21.64
N LEU A 161 13.66 -15.53 22.13
CA LEU A 161 14.48 -15.05 23.24
C LEU A 161 15.97 -15.42 23.04
N GLU A 162 16.87 -14.46 22.79
CA GLU A 162 18.29 -14.59 23.20
C GLU A 162 18.82 -13.36 23.96
N ALA A 163 18.07 -12.25 24.04
CA ALA A 163 18.35 -11.17 24.99
C ALA A 163 17.12 -10.28 25.29
N GLY A 164 16.05 -10.87 25.85
CA GLY A 164 15.09 -10.18 26.73
C GLY A 164 14.12 -9.13 26.14
N GLY A 165 12.81 -9.44 26.24
CA GLY A 165 11.72 -8.45 26.31
C GLY A 165 10.87 -8.26 25.08
#